data_AF-A0A7R6P1X3-F1
#
_entry.id   AF-A0A7R6P1X3-F1
#
_cell.length_a   1.000
_cell.length_b   1.000
_cell.length_c   1.000
_cell.angle_alpha   90.00
_cell.angle_beta   90.00
_cell.angle_gamma   90.00
#
_symmetry.space_group_name_H-M   'P 1'
#
loop_
_entity.id
_entity.type
_entity.pdbx_description
1 polymer ?
#
loop_
_entity_poly.entity_id
_entity_poly.type
_entity_poly.pdbx_seq_one_letter_code
_entity_poly.pdbx_strand_id
1 'polypeptide(L)'
;MIMELVKDLSDSGIVFYWIDEAGVRISPELVTLNLANEWHQKILFESYSGQERRISVIDRRSDQDKRDSMIRNYISSQAFPKGRRITDIPAEVDQDLVKEKLKTLI
;
A
#
# COMPACT_ATOMS: atom_id res chain seq x y z
N MET A 1 -9.22 -7.49 9.49
CA MET A 1 -7.85 -8.01 9.35
C MET A 1 -6.95 -6.79 9.37
N ILE A 2 -6.28 -6.56 10.48
CA ILE A 2 -5.26 -5.51 10.56
C ILE A 2 -3.99 -6.14 9.97
N MET A 3 -3.37 -5.44 9.02
CA MET A 3 -2.10 -5.82 8.43
C MET A 3 -1.18 -4.62 8.57
N GLU A 4 0.06 -4.87 8.94
CA GLU A 4 1.08 -3.84 9.09
C GLU A 4 2.14 -3.99 8.01
N LEU A 5 2.56 -2.88 7.42
CA LEU A 5 3.62 -2.85 6.42
C LEU A 5 4.97 -2.65 7.09
N VAL A 6 5.84 -3.64 6.94
CA VAL A 6 7.21 -3.60 7.43
C VAL A 6 8.16 -3.25 6.29
N LYS A 7 9.06 -2.31 6.56
CA LYS A 7 10.21 -1.99 5.73
C LYS A 7 11.46 -2.51 6.40
N ASP A 8 12.18 -3.38 5.71
CA ASP A 8 13.37 -4.03 6.23
C ASP A 8 14.57 -3.89 5.28
N LEU A 9 15.78 -4.06 5.83
CA LEU A 9 17.03 -4.14 5.10
C LEU A 9 17.46 -5.61 5.03
N SER A 10 17.40 -6.17 3.83
CA SER A 10 17.93 -7.49 3.49
C SER A 10 19.31 -7.38 2.84
N ASP A 11 19.98 -8.51 2.64
CA ASP A 11 21.25 -8.58 1.89
C ASP A 11 21.12 -8.07 0.44
N SER A 12 19.90 -8.10 -0.11
CA SER A 12 19.59 -7.62 -1.47
C SER A 12 19.20 -6.13 -1.51
N GLY A 13 19.11 -5.47 -0.36
CA GLY A 13 18.68 -4.07 -0.21
C GLY A 13 17.37 -3.92 0.57
N ILE A 14 16.73 -2.76 0.40
CA ILE A 14 15.48 -2.43 1.09
C ILE A 14 14.34 -3.27 0.52
N VAL A 15 13.61 -3.95 1.40
CA VAL A 15 12.45 -4.78 1.07
C VAL A 15 11.24 -4.37 1.91
N PHE A 16 10.05 -4.65 1.39
CA PHE A 16 8.77 -4.37 2.01
C PHE A 16 7.97 -5.67 2.11
N TYR A 17 7.34 -5.92 3.26
CA TYR A 17 6.45 -7.06 3.43
C TYR A 17 5.35 -6.76 4.46
N TRP A 18 4.25 -7.49 4.36
CA TRP A 18 3.11 -7.38 5.26
C TRP A 18 3.17 -8.45 6.35
N ILE A 19 2.80 -8.05 7.57
CA ILE A 19 2.61 -8.94 8.71
C ILE A 19 1.16 -8.87 9.20
N ASP A 20 0.69 -9.95 9.83
CA ASP A 20 -0.59 -9.97 10.53
C ASP A 20 -0.47 -9.43 11.97
N GLU A 21 -1.60 -9.38 12.68
CA GLU A 21 -1.68 -8.99 14.10
C GLU A 21 -0.82 -9.86 15.03
N ALA A 22 -0.43 -11.06 14.61
CA ALA A 22 0.45 -11.96 15.36
C ALA A 22 1.94 -11.76 15.00
N GLY A 23 2.26 -10.82 14.10
CA GLY A 23 3.61 -10.58 13.61
C GLY A 23 4.11 -11.59 12.59
N VAL A 24 3.22 -12.44 12.05
CA VAL A 24 3.55 -13.45 11.05
C VAL A 24 3.55 -12.81 9.67
N ARG A 25 4.61 -13.03 8.90
CA ARG A 25 4.70 -12.56 7.52
C ARG A 25 3.67 -13.25 6.63
N ILE A 26 2.81 -12.44 6.01
CA ILE A 26 1.72 -12.90 5.12
C ILE A 26 1.99 -12.62 3.64
N SER A 27 2.92 -11.70 3.32
CA SER A 27 3.31 -11.39 1.94
C SER A 27 4.72 -11.88 1.60
N PRO A 28 5.04 -12.08 0.31
CA PRO A 28 6.43 -12.17 -0.13
C PRO A 28 7.18 -10.86 0.12
N GLU A 29 8.51 -10.90 -0.02
CA GLU A 29 9.36 -9.70 -0.01
C GLU A 29 9.19 -8.92 -1.31
N LEU A 30 8.86 -7.64 -1.18
CA LEU A 30 8.55 -6.75 -2.29
C LEU A 30 9.60 -5.64 -2.34
N VAL A 31 10.09 -5.34 -3.54
CA VAL A 31 11.22 -4.43 -3.71
C VAL A 31 10.78 -2.96 -3.64
N THR A 32 9.50 -2.67 -3.87
CA THR A 32 8.98 -1.29 -3.90
C THR A 32 7.68 -1.17 -3.12
N LEU A 33 7.44 0.03 -2.59
CA LEU A 33 6.19 0.38 -1.91
C LEU A 33 4.96 0.23 -2.83
N ASN A 34 5.13 0.48 -4.14
CA ASN A 34 4.07 0.30 -5.12
C ASN A 34 3.63 -1.16 -5.21
N LEU A 35 4.58 -2.10 -5.26
CA LEU A 35 4.27 -3.53 -5.26
C LEU A 35 3.60 -3.97 -3.95
N ALA A 36 4.02 -3.40 -2.81
CA ALA A 36 3.38 -3.63 -1.52
C ALA A 36 1.92 -3.16 -1.49
N ASN A 37 1.63 -2.00 -2.09
CA ASN A 37 0.29 -1.48 -2.26
C ASN A 37 -0.57 -2.36 -3.16
N GLU A 38 -0.05 -2.78 -4.31
CA GLU A 38 -0.76 -3.66 -5.24
C GLU A 38 -1.11 -5.00 -4.59
N TRP A 39 -0.18 -5.59 -3.84
CA TRP A 39 -0.43 -6.82 -3.11
C TRP A 39 -1.54 -6.66 -2.07
N HIS A 40 -1.50 -5.59 -1.29
CA HIS A 40 -2.52 -5.30 -0.27
C HIS A 40 -3.91 -5.12 -0.90
N GLN A 41 -4.00 -4.38 -2.00
CA GLN A 41 -5.27 -4.22 -2.74
C GLN A 41 -5.80 -5.55 -3.27
N LYS A 42 -4.91 -6.40 -3.80
CA LYS A 42 -5.27 -7.73 -4.30
C LYS A 42 -5.81 -8.63 -3.19
N ILE A 43 -5.15 -8.68 -2.03
CA ILE A 43 -5.60 -9.50 -0.90
C ILE A 43 -6.91 -8.98 -0.31
N LEU A 44 -7.05 -7.67 -0.15
CA LEU A 44 -8.31 -7.08 0.28
C LEU A 44 -9.46 -7.43 -0.67
N PHE A 45 -9.20 -7.39 -1.97
CA PHE A 45 -10.17 -7.80 -2.99
C PHE A 45 -10.50 -9.29 -2.91
N GLU A 46 -9.50 -10.17 -2.80
CA GLU A 46 -9.70 -11.63 -2.68
C GLU A 46 -10.44 -12.01 -1.38
N SER A 47 -10.23 -11.26 -0.30
CA SER A 47 -10.89 -11.48 0.99
C SER A 47 -12.35 -10.99 1.02
N TYR A 48 -12.79 -10.24 0.01
CA TYR A 48 -14.14 -9.69 -0.04
C TYR A 48 -15.15 -10.77 -0.46
N SER A 49 -16.03 -11.16 0.45
CA SER A 49 -17.05 -12.21 0.25
C SER A 49 -18.39 -11.71 -0.29
N GLY A 50 -18.51 -10.41 -0.61
CA GLY A 50 -19.74 -9.82 -1.13
C GLY A 50 -19.96 -10.09 -2.61
N GLN A 51 -21.17 -9.81 -3.10
CA GLN A 51 -21.46 -9.88 -4.54
C GLN A 51 -20.67 -8.79 -5.27
N GLU A 52 -19.61 -9.20 -5.96
CA GLU A 52 -18.70 -8.30 -6.68
C GLU A 52 -19.47 -7.48 -7.72
N ARG A 53 -19.44 -6.15 -7.59
CA ARG A 53 -20.14 -5.23 -8.49
C ARG A 53 -19.21 -4.66 -9.57
N ARG A 54 -17.92 -4.98 -9.55
CA ARG A 54 -16.92 -4.47 -10.50
C ARG A 54 -16.36 -5.58 -11.37
N ILE A 55 -16.18 -5.27 -12.66
CA ILE A 55 -15.58 -6.17 -13.65
C ILE A 55 -14.03 -6.09 -13.62
N SER A 56 -13.47 -5.01 -13.07
CA SER A 56 -12.02 -4.76 -13.05
C SER A 56 -11.47 -4.73 -11.63
N VAL A 57 -10.41 -5.52 -11.41
CA VAL A 57 -9.59 -5.52 -10.19
C VAL A 57 -8.74 -4.25 -10.09
N ILE A 58 -8.35 -3.68 -11.23
CA ILE A 58 -7.54 -2.46 -11.29
C ILE A 58 -8.42 -1.24 -11.00
N ASP A 59 -8.06 -0.47 -9.97
CA ASP A 59 -8.72 0.81 -9.72
C ASP A 59 -8.21 1.88 -10.72
N ARG A 60 -9.05 2.19 -11.70
CA ARG A 60 -8.84 3.27 -12.68
C ARG A 60 -8.67 4.68 -12.06
N ARG A 61 -8.82 4.84 -10.75
CA ARG A 61 -8.59 6.07 -9.98
C ARG A 61 -7.25 6.09 -9.22
N SER A 62 -6.53 4.97 -9.18
CA SER A 62 -5.16 4.90 -8.66
C SER A 62 -4.12 5.45 -9.63
N ASP A 63 -4.53 5.72 -10.87
CA ASP A 63 -3.70 6.39 -11.89
C ASP A 63 -3.38 7.83 -11.45
N GLN A 64 -2.20 7.98 -10.86
CA GLN A 64 -1.71 9.25 -10.31
C GLN A 64 -1.61 10.31 -11.41
N ASP A 65 -1.20 9.94 -12.62
CA ASP A 65 -1.06 10.87 -13.74
C ASP A 65 -2.42 11.42 -14.19
N LYS A 66 -3.43 10.54 -14.21
CA LYS A 66 -4.81 10.96 -14.47
C LYS A 66 -5.34 11.88 -13.38
N ARG A 67 -5.05 11.62 -12.10
CA ARG A 67 -5.41 12.51 -10.98
C ARG A 67 -4.71 13.86 -11.08
N ASP A 68 -3.41 13.87 -11.33
CA ASP A 68 -2.62 15.09 -11.45
C ASP A 68 -3.07 15.94 -12.64
N SER A 69 -3.42 15.31 -13.77
CA SER A 69 -4.05 16.01 -14.90
C SER A 69 -5.40 16.64 -14.54
N MET A 70 -6.19 15.97 -13.70
CA MET A 70 -7.52 16.45 -13.30
C MET A 70 -7.42 17.56 -12.25
N ILE A 71 -6.48 17.46 -11.31
CA ILE A 71 -6.19 18.48 -10.30
C ILE A 71 -5.65 19.76 -10.96
N ARG A 72 -4.71 19.63 -11.91
CA ARG A 72 -4.17 20.78 -12.66
C ARG A 72 -5.24 21.57 -13.42
N ASN A 73 -6.27 20.87 -13.90
CA ASN A 73 -7.35 21.48 -14.70
C ASN A 73 -8.60 21.85 -13.87
N TYR A 74 -8.74 21.32 -12.65
CA TYR A 74 -9.92 21.49 -11.82
C TYR A 74 -9.47 21.92 -10.41
N ILE A 75 -9.38 23.24 -10.19
CA ILE A 75 -9.28 23.83 -8.86
C ILE A 75 -10.66 23.66 -8.18
N SER A 76 -11.10 22.42 -7.96
CA SER A 76 -12.24 22.17 -7.08
C SER A 76 -11.71 21.99 -5.68
N SER A 77 -12.18 22.86 -4.80
CA SER A 77 -12.11 22.84 -3.34
C SER A 77 -12.72 21.56 -2.77
N GLN A 78 -12.08 20.41 -3.02
CA GLN A 78 -12.44 19.15 -2.40
C GLN A 78 -11.78 19.09 -1.03
N ALA A 79 -12.61 19.04 0.02
CA ALA A 79 -12.14 18.93 1.41
C ALA A 79 -11.32 17.65 1.68
N PHE A 80 -11.51 16.60 0.87
CA PHE A 80 -10.81 15.32 0.97
C PHE A 80 -10.50 14.78 -0.43
N PRO A 81 -9.36 15.16 -1.03
CA PRO A 81 -8.98 14.73 -2.40
C PRO A 81 -8.54 13.27 -2.46
N LYS A 82 -8.08 12.70 -1.34
CA LYS A 82 -7.88 11.26 -1.19
C LYS A 82 -9.27 10.64 -0.95
N GLY A 83 -9.67 9.69 -1.78
CA GLY A 83 -11.01 9.10 -1.75
C GLY A 83 -11.40 8.53 -0.37
N ARG A 84 -12.69 8.24 -0.18
CA ARG A 84 -13.23 7.81 1.13
C ARG A 84 -12.93 6.34 1.49
N ARG A 85 -12.23 5.58 0.65
CA ARG A 85 -12.03 4.14 0.88
C ARG A 85 -10.71 3.86 1.56
N ILE A 86 -10.70 2.81 2.37
CA ILE A 86 -9.49 2.23 2.97
C ILE A 86 -8.46 1.87 1.88
N THR A 87 -8.91 1.43 0.70
CA THR A 87 -8.05 1.12 -0.46
C THR A 87 -7.49 2.34 -1.19
N ASP A 88 -8.11 3.52 -0.99
CA ASP A 88 -7.69 4.77 -1.62
C ASP A 88 -6.57 5.46 -0.80
N ILE A 89 -6.33 4.98 0.43
CA ILE A 89 -5.25 5.42 1.30
C ILE A 89 -4.03 4.57 0.93
N PRO A 90 -2.93 5.17 0.46
CA PRO A 90 -1.70 4.42 0.21
C PRO A 90 -1.20 3.80 1.52
N ALA A 91 -0.71 2.57 1.46
CA ALA A 91 -0.07 1.93 2.60
C ALA A 91 1.09 2.79 3.08
N GLU A 92 1.04 3.16 4.36
CA GLU A 92 2.16 3.77 5.05
C GLU A 92 3.00 2.66 5.68
N VAL A 93 4.30 2.90 5.85
CA VAL A 93 5.19 1.94 6.51
C VAL A 93 4.96 2.06 8.01
N ASP A 94 4.41 1.02 8.61
CA ASP A 94 4.12 0.96 10.05
C ASP A 94 5.39 0.68 10.86
N GLN A 95 6.26 -0.20 10.35
CA GLN A 95 7.51 -0.59 11.02
C GLN A 95 8.73 -0.39 10.11
N ASP A 96 9.71 0.41 10.53
CA ASP A 96 10.94 0.71 9.77
C ASP A 96 12.18 0.09 10.46
N LEU A 97 12.41 -1.20 10.17
CA LEU A 97 13.55 -1.97 10.70
C LEU A 97 14.89 -1.55 10.08
N VAL A 98 14.87 -0.85 8.93
CA VAL A 98 16.08 -0.33 8.29
C VAL A 98 16.82 0.63 9.22
N LYS A 99 16.09 1.51 9.91
CA LYS A 99 16.68 2.47 10.86
C LYS A 99 17.33 1.77 12.05
N GLU A 100 16.76 0.67 12.51
CA GLU A 100 17.28 -0.09 13.65
C GLU A 100 18.54 -0.88 13.27
N LYS A 101 18.52 -1.54 12.10
CA LYS A 101 19.68 -2.25 11.56
C LYS A 101 20.85 -1.32 11.22
N LEU A 102 20.58 -0.12 10.73
CA LEU A 102 21.63 0.87 10.49
C LEU A 102 22.29 1.37 11.78
N LYS A 103 21.56 1.47 12.90
CA LYS A 103 22.14 1.85 14.20
C LYS A 103 23.05 0.80 14.80
N THR A 104 22.87 -0.48 14.45
CA THR A 104 23.67 -1.60 14.97
C THR A 104 24.95 -1.84 14.15
N LEU A 105 25.03 -1.27 12.94
CA LEU A 105 26.20 -1.33 12.06
C LEU A 105 27.22 -0.19 12.32
N ILE A 106 26.88 0.80 13.15
CA ILE A 106 27.74 1.93 13.55
C ILE A 106 28.25 1.68 14.97
#